data_AF-A0A5C8C6Q9-F1
#
_entry.id   AF-A0A5C8C6Q9-F1
#
_cell.length_a   1.000
_cell.length_b   1.000
_cell.length_c   1.000
_cell.angle_alpha   90.00
_cell.angle_beta   90.00
_cell.angle_gamma   90.00
#
_symmetry.space_group_name_H-M   'P 1'
#
loop_
_entity.id
_entity.type
_entity.pdbx_description
1 polymer ?
#
loop_
_entity_poly.entity_id
_entity_poly.type
_entity_poly.pdbx_seq_one_letter_code
_entity_poly.pdbx_strand_id
1 'polypeptide(L)'
;MTKPSRKQRLSVYLDPAVMNRLAEHAARRDHSRSLVAEAAIESFLSPDAAERQEAAITKRLDQLDRRMTRLERDVAIAVESLAVFIKYWVSTTPTLPEPAAQAARAKAGERYDQFVTALGRRLAKGPKLRQEISEDMNDSEHQDSRARGE
;
A
#
# COMPACT_ATOMS: atom_id res chain seq x y z
N MET A 1 -40.02 -13.85 37.90
CA MET A 1 -39.45 -14.84 36.96
C MET A 1 -40.34 -14.89 35.72
N THR A 2 -40.05 -14.07 34.72
CA THR A 2 -40.79 -14.04 33.45
C THR A 2 -40.41 -15.30 32.65
N LYS A 3 -41.40 -16.15 32.36
CA LYS A 3 -41.22 -17.32 31.48
C LYS A 3 -40.58 -16.86 30.16
N PRO A 4 -39.60 -17.59 29.59
CA PRO A 4 -39.13 -17.28 28.24
C PRO A 4 -40.34 -17.44 27.31
N SER A 5 -40.72 -16.35 26.64
CA SER A 5 -41.79 -16.41 25.65
C SER A 5 -41.36 -17.37 24.54
N ARG A 6 -42.24 -18.29 24.16
CA ARG A 6 -42.00 -19.16 23.00
C ARG A 6 -41.83 -18.27 21.76
N LYS A 7 -40.87 -18.61 20.89
CA LYS A 7 -40.65 -17.91 19.61
C LYS A 7 -41.96 -17.84 18.82
N GLN A 8 -42.30 -16.65 18.32
CA GLN A 8 -43.53 -16.42 17.56
C GLN A 8 -43.30 -16.82 16.10
N ARG A 9 -44.25 -17.56 15.50
CA ARG A 9 -44.18 -17.94 14.09
C ARG A 9 -44.36 -16.70 13.20
N LEU A 10 -43.38 -16.43 12.36
CA LEU A 10 -43.44 -15.42 11.30
C LEU A 10 -43.66 -16.12 9.95
N SER A 11 -44.68 -15.70 9.19
CA SER A 11 -44.95 -16.18 7.83
C SER A 11 -44.82 -15.01 6.87
N VAL A 12 -43.76 -14.99 6.08
CA VAL A 12 -43.46 -13.94 5.10
C VAL A 12 -43.08 -14.57 3.77
N TYR A 13 -43.46 -13.92 2.67
CA TYR A 13 -43.01 -14.30 1.34
C TYR A 13 -41.63 -13.71 1.10
N LEU A 14 -40.71 -14.54 0.63
CA LEU A 14 -39.39 -14.13 0.19
C LEU A 14 -39.28 -14.38 -1.30
N ASP A 15 -38.61 -13.47 -2.00
CA ASP A 15 -38.20 -13.71 -3.38
C ASP A 15 -37.42 -15.04 -3.48
N PRO A 16 -37.65 -15.88 -4.51
CA PRO A 16 -36.99 -17.18 -4.63
C PRO A 16 -35.45 -17.10 -4.58
N ALA A 17 -34.85 -16.04 -5.15
CA ALA A 17 -33.41 -15.86 -5.11
C ALA A 17 -32.92 -15.53 -3.69
N VAL A 18 -33.71 -14.81 -2.89
CA VAL A 18 -33.41 -14.54 -1.47
C VAL A 18 -33.51 -15.82 -0.64
N MET A 19 -34.55 -16.63 -0.84
CA MET A 19 -34.71 -17.91 -0.16
C MET A 19 -33.54 -18.86 -0.45
N ASN A 20 -33.10 -18.93 -1.70
CA ASN A 20 -31.95 -19.74 -2.11
C ASN A 20 -30.66 -19.29 -1.39
N ARG A 21 -30.38 -17.97 -1.38
CA ARG A 21 -29.22 -17.43 -0.65
C ARG A 21 -29.27 -17.71 0.85
N LEU A 22 -30.44 -17.60 1.48
CA LEU A 22 -30.63 -17.95 2.89
C LEU A 22 -30.35 -19.44 3.14
N ALA A 23 -30.90 -20.31 2.29
CA ALA A 23 -30.70 -21.75 2.40
C ALA A 23 -29.22 -22.15 2.23
N GLU A 24 -28.53 -21.57 1.25
CA GLU A 24 -27.10 -21.81 1.01
C GLU A 24 -26.24 -21.29 2.18
N HIS A 25 -26.54 -20.09 2.68
CA HIS A 25 -25.82 -19.52 3.82
C HIS A 25 -25.97 -20.36 5.09
N ALA A 26 -27.20 -20.84 5.34
CA ALA A 26 -27.52 -21.70 6.47
C ALA A 26 -26.82 -23.06 6.36
N ALA A 27 -26.86 -23.68 5.17
CA ALA A 27 -26.21 -24.98 4.90
C ALA A 27 -24.69 -24.92 5.07
N ARG A 28 -24.03 -23.85 4.60
CA ARG A 28 -22.56 -23.68 4.76
C ARG A 28 -22.08 -23.65 6.21
N ARG A 29 -22.96 -23.32 7.16
CA ARG A 29 -22.65 -23.16 8.59
C ARG A 29 -23.35 -24.20 9.47
N ASP A 30 -24.02 -25.18 8.87
CA ASP A 30 -24.86 -26.17 9.57
C ASP A 30 -25.90 -25.54 10.52
N HIS A 31 -26.47 -24.40 10.09
CA HIS A 31 -27.46 -23.66 10.86
C HIS A 31 -28.86 -23.85 10.28
N SER A 32 -29.89 -23.73 11.11
CA SER A 32 -31.27 -23.70 10.61
C SER A 32 -31.58 -22.37 9.91
N ARG A 33 -32.40 -22.41 8.85
CA ARG A 33 -32.85 -21.21 8.14
C ARG A 33 -33.54 -20.21 9.06
N SER A 34 -34.33 -20.71 10.03
CA SER A 34 -35.03 -19.88 11.01
C SER A 34 -34.06 -19.15 11.94
N LEU A 35 -32.97 -19.80 12.36
CA LEU A 35 -31.94 -19.17 13.20
C LEU A 35 -31.24 -18.05 12.45
N VAL A 36 -30.85 -18.30 11.19
CA VAL A 36 -30.18 -17.29 10.36
C VAL A 36 -31.12 -16.12 10.06
N ALA A 37 -32.40 -16.40 9.76
CA ALA A 37 -33.40 -15.37 9.50
C ALA A 37 -33.66 -14.49 10.74
N GLU A 38 -33.81 -15.09 11.91
CA GLU A 38 -33.99 -14.37 13.18
C GLU A 38 -32.79 -13.48 13.49
N ALA A 39 -31.57 -14.02 13.40
CA ALA A 39 -30.35 -13.25 13.64
C ALA A 39 -30.18 -12.10 12.63
N ALA A 40 -30.54 -12.32 11.36
CA ALA A 40 -30.50 -11.27 10.35
C ALA A 40 -31.52 -10.15 10.64
N ILE A 41 -32.74 -10.50 11.05
CA ILE A 41 -33.78 -9.53 11.42
C ILE A 41 -33.37 -8.76 12.68
N GLU A 42 -32.87 -9.45 13.71
CA GLU A 42 -32.40 -8.83 14.94
C GLU A 42 -31.22 -7.88 14.67
N SER A 43 -30.25 -8.32 13.84
CA SER A 43 -29.14 -7.47 13.42
C SER A 43 -29.59 -6.26 12.61
N PHE A 44 -30.62 -6.39 11.77
CA PHE A 44 -31.14 -5.30 10.96
C PHE A 44 -31.90 -4.26 11.81
N LEU A 45 -32.63 -4.71 12.83
CA LEU A 45 -33.43 -3.85 13.69
C LEU A 45 -32.65 -3.29 14.89
N SER A 46 -31.41 -3.74 15.12
CA SER A 46 -30.58 -3.25 16.21
C SER A 46 -29.97 -1.87 15.87
N PRO A 47 -30.30 -0.79 16.61
CA PRO A 47 -29.72 0.54 16.38
C PRO A 47 -28.19 0.54 16.50
N ASP A 48 -27.62 -0.34 17.33
CA ASP A 48 -26.17 -0.46 17.54
C ASP A 48 -25.43 -1.13 16.37
N ALA A 49 -26.10 -1.86 15.48
CA ALA A 49 -25.41 -2.64 14.45
C ALA A 49 -24.80 -1.75 13.37
N ALA A 50 -25.57 -0.77 12.87
CA ALA A 50 -25.11 0.22 11.91
C ALA A 50 -24.03 1.12 12.54
N GLU A 51 -24.29 1.63 13.75
CA GLU A 51 -23.38 2.55 14.44
C GLU A 51 -22.03 1.89 14.80
N ARG A 52 -22.02 0.62 15.23
CA ARG A 52 -20.77 -0.12 15.47
C ARG A 52 -20.00 -0.39 14.19
N GLN A 53 -20.68 -0.70 13.09
CA GLN A 53 -20.02 -0.93 11.81
C GLN A 53 -19.40 0.36 11.28
N GLU A 54 -20.12 1.48 11.35
CA GLU A 54 -19.62 2.80 10.99
C GLU A 54 -18.43 3.21 11.86
N ALA A 55 -18.53 3.06 13.18
CA ALA A 55 -17.44 3.36 14.11
C ALA A 55 -16.18 2.52 13.84
N ALA A 56 -16.33 1.24 13.51
CA ALA A 56 -15.21 0.37 13.15
C ALA A 56 -14.54 0.80 11.84
N ILE A 57 -15.31 1.27 10.86
CA ILE A 57 -14.78 1.80 9.59
C ILE A 57 -14.03 3.11 9.85
N THR A 58 -14.64 4.07 10.56
CA THR A 58 -13.99 5.34 10.91
C THR A 58 -12.69 5.11 11.65
N LYS A 59 -12.66 4.21 12.66
CA LYS A 59 -11.43 3.86 13.37
C LYS A 59 -10.35 3.28 12.46
N ARG A 60 -10.72 2.47 11.47
CA ARG A 60 -9.77 1.93 10.49
C ARG A 60 -9.25 3.02 9.56
N LEU A 61 -10.10 3.95 9.15
CA LEU A 61 -9.71 5.10 8.34
C LEU A 61 -8.73 6.00 9.11
N ASP A 62 -9.02 6.32 10.38
CA ASP A 62 -8.11 7.09 11.24
C ASP A 62 -6.76 6.39 11.40
N GLN A 63 -6.75 5.07 11.50
CA GLN A 63 -5.51 4.30 11.59
C GLN A 63 -4.71 4.36 10.29
N LEU A 64 -5.38 4.30 9.14
CA LEU A 64 -4.72 4.44 7.83
C LEU A 64 -4.16 5.84 7.64
N ASP A 65 -4.92 6.88 8.01
CA ASP A 65 -4.49 8.27 7.93
C ASP A 65 -3.22 8.51 8.74
N ARG A 66 -3.20 8.05 10.01
CA ARG A 66 -1.99 8.13 10.85
C ARG A 66 -0.78 7.39 10.28
N ARG A 67 -1.01 6.26 9.60
CA ARG A 67 0.06 5.52 8.92
C ARG A 67 0.54 6.28 7.70
N MET A 68 -0.36 6.91 6.95
CA MET A 68 -0.05 7.72 5.78
C MET A 68 0.78 8.95 6.17
N THR A 69 0.38 9.71 7.20
CA THR A 69 1.17 10.85 7.70
C THR A 69 2.59 10.43 8.13
N ARG A 70 2.72 9.25 8.74
CA ARG A 70 4.04 8.72 9.13
C ARG A 70 4.88 8.37 7.91
N LEU A 71 4.29 7.68 6.92
CA LEU A 71 4.97 7.35 5.68
C LEU A 71 5.39 8.61 4.91
N GLU A 72 4.55 9.63 4.85
CA GLU A 72 4.89 10.92 4.25
C GLU A 72 6.11 11.55 4.94
N ARG A 73 6.12 11.55 6.29
CA ARG A 73 7.26 12.03 7.06
C ARG A 73 8.53 11.22 6.78
N ASP A 74 8.44 9.89 6.81
CA ASP A 74 9.60 9.01 6.59
C ASP A 74 10.15 9.17 5.16
N VAL A 75 9.26 9.33 4.17
CA VAL A 75 9.64 9.60 2.78
C VAL A 75 10.29 10.99 2.65
N ALA A 76 9.76 12.02 3.31
CA ALA A 76 10.36 13.36 3.31
C ALA A 76 11.78 13.31 3.90
N ILE A 77 11.95 12.65 5.05
CA ILE A 77 13.28 12.46 5.67
C ILE A 77 14.22 11.72 4.72
N ALA A 78 13.77 10.66 4.06
CA ALA A 78 14.59 9.91 3.12
C ALA A 78 15.02 10.77 1.91
N VAL A 79 14.11 11.56 1.35
CA VAL A 79 14.38 12.48 0.23
C VAL A 79 15.39 13.56 0.65
N GLU A 80 15.19 14.18 1.81
CA GLU A 80 16.12 15.17 2.36
C GLU A 80 17.51 14.57 2.61
N SER A 81 17.57 13.39 3.24
CA SER A 81 18.83 12.69 3.52
C SER A 81 19.57 12.36 2.23
N LEU A 82 18.87 11.88 1.20
CA LEU A 82 19.44 11.57 -0.10
C LEU A 82 19.95 12.84 -0.81
N ALA A 83 19.20 13.93 -0.76
CA ALA A 83 19.62 15.20 -1.33
C ALA A 83 20.92 15.72 -0.68
N VAL A 84 21.00 15.67 0.65
CA VAL A 84 22.21 16.02 1.40
C VAL A 84 23.37 15.09 1.02
N PHE A 85 23.14 13.78 0.96
CA PHE A 85 24.15 12.79 0.58
C PHE A 85 24.71 13.05 -0.82
N ILE A 86 23.84 13.26 -1.83
CA ILE A 86 24.26 13.54 -3.20
C ILE A 86 25.08 14.83 -3.26
N LYS A 87 24.62 15.90 -2.60
CA LYS A 87 25.34 17.16 -2.55
C LYS A 87 26.72 17.00 -1.91
N TYR A 88 26.80 16.28 -0.79
CA TYR A 88 28.05 15.93 -0.14
C TYR A 88 28.98 15.17 -1.10
N TRP A 89 28.49 14.08 -1.70
CA TRP A 89 29.26 13.20 -2.58
C TRP A 89 29.83 13.93 -3.80
N VAL A 90 29.00 14.72 -4.49
CA VAL A 90 29.45 15.53 -5.64
C VAL A 90 30.50 16.55 -5.19
N SER A 91 30.40 17.09 -3.97
CA SER A 91 31.36 18.06 -3.43
C SER A 91 32.67 17.44 -2.93
N THR A 92 32.75 16.14 -2.66
CA THR A 92 33.87 15.50 -1.92
C THR A 92 34.75 14.53 -2.71
N THR A 93 34.82 14.64 -4.05
CA THR A 93 35.72 13.78 -4.84
C THR A 93 36.62 14.60 -5.77
N PRO A 94 37.95 14.39 -5.89
CA PRO A 94 38.95 13.62 -5.10
C PRO A 94 40.04 14.48 -4.39
N THR A 95 40.92 13.83 -3.62
CA THR A 95 42.15 14.33 -2.97
C THR A 95 43.21 14.77 -3.99
N LEU A 96 43.04 15.96 -4.59
CA LEU A 96 44.09 16.56 -5.43
C LEU A 96 45.03 17.44 -4.58
N PRO A 97 46.31 17.61 -5.00
CA PRO A 97 47.21 18.60 -4.41
C PRO A 97 46.60 20.01 -4.42
N GLU A 98 47.03 20.85 -3.49
CA GLU A 98 46.51 22.19 -3.17
C GLU A 98 46.84 23.25 -4.25
N PRO A 99 46.53 23.01 -5.53
CA PRO A 99 45.74 23.98 -6.31
C PRO A 99 44.55 23.35 -7.05
N ALA A 100 44.62 22.05 -7.36
CA ALA A 100 43.63 21.37 -8.18
C ALA A 100 42.40 20.92 -7.37
N ALA A 101 42.54 20.77 -6.04
CA ALA A 101 41.40 20.60 -5.13
C ALA A 101 40.48 21.83 -5.09
N GLN A 102 41.04 23.05 -5.19
CA GLN A 102 40.25 24.29 -5.16
C GLN A 102 39.44 24.46 -6.45
N ALA A 103 40.04 24.13 -7.60
CA ALA A 103 39.34 24.08 -8.89
C ALA A 103 38.24 22.99 -8.92
N ALA A 104 38.48 21.82 -8.32
CA ALA A 104 37.49 20.74 -8.24
C ALA A 104 36.28 21.11 -7.34
N ARG A 105 36.51 21.83 -6.24
CA ARG A 105 35.45 22.39 -5.37
C ARG A 105 34.64 23.46 -6.09
N ALA A 106 35.28 24.35 -6.85
CA ALA A 106 34.60 25.37 -7.65
C ALA A 106 33.63 24.75 -8.69
N LYS A 107 33.96 23.58 -9.23
CA LYS A 107 33.11 22.83 -10.18
C LYS A 107 32.06 21.92 -9.52
N ALA A 108 32.01 21.82 -8.20
CA ALA A 108 31.06 20.94 -7.50
C ALA A 108 29.60 21.39 -7.68
N GLY A 109 29.35 22.70 -7.67
CA GLY A 109 28.02 23.26 -7.93
C GLY A 109 27.52 22.92 -9.33
N GLU A 110 28.36 23.12 -10.35
CA GLU A 110 28.02 22.81 -11.74
C GLU A 110 27.68 21.32 -11.95
N ARG A 111 28.45 20.41 -11.32
CA ARG A 111 28.16 18.97 -11.36
C ARG A 111 26.84 18.61 -10.67
N TYR A 112 26.47 19.30 -9.60
CA TYR A 112 25.19 19.11 -8.93
C TYR A 112 24.01 19.58 -9.82
N ASP A 113 24.13 20.74 -10.45
CA ASP A 113 23.09 21.27 -11.35
C ASP A 113 22.89 20.38 -12.58
N GLN A 114 23.98 19.84 -13.14
CA GLN A 114 23.93 18.84 -14.19
C GLN A 114 23.22 17.56 -13.73
N PHE A 115 23.49 17.07 -12.51
CA PHE A 115 22.80 15.93 -11.92
C PHE A 115 21.29 16.19 -11.79
N VAL A 116 20.88 17.34 -11.23
CA VAL A 116 19.46 17.71 -11.07
C VAL A 116 18.77 17.78 -12.44
N THR A 117 19.43 18.36 -13.43
CA THR A 117 18.92 18.45 -14.81
C THR A 117 18.72 17.07 -15.44
N ALA A 118 19.70 16.16 -15.29
CA ALA A 118 19.61 14.79 -15.80
C ALA A 118 18.49 14.00 -15.11
N LEU A 119 18.38 14.12 -13.78
CA LEU A 119 17.30 13.51 -13.00
C LEU A 119 15.93 14.00 -13.45
N GLY A 120 15.76 15.31 -13.62
CA GLY A 120 14.50 15.90 -14.11
C GLY A 120 14.10 15.40 -15.50
N ARG A 121 15.05 15.30 -16.44
CA ARG A 121 14.80 14.72 -17.78
C ARG A 121 14.36 13.26 -17.70
N ARG A 122 15.02 12.48 -16.85
CA ARG A 122 14.70 11.06 -16.66
C ARG A 122 13.32 10.85 -16.03
N LEU A 123 12.94 11.63 -15.03
CA LEU A 123 11.61 11.56 -14.42
C LEU A 123 10.49 11.95 -15.41
N ALA A 124 10.76 12.89 -16.33
CA ALA A 124 9.78 13.34 -17.30
C ALA A 124 9.60 12.40 -18.50
N LYS A 125 10.64 11.67 -18.92
CA LYS A 125 10.66 10.94 -20.21
C LYS A 125 11.29 9.55 -20.19
N GLY A 126 11.92 9.13 -19.09
CA GLY A 126 12.65 7.87 -19.00
C GLY A 126 11.84 6.73 -18.38
N PRO A 127 12.24 5.47 -18.62
CA PRO A 127 11.68 4.32 -17.91
C PRO A 127 11.92 4.47 -16.39
N LYS A 128 11.02 3.89 -15.59
CA LYS A 128 11.20 3.93 -14.13
C LYS A 128 12.49 3.17 -13.81
N LEU A 129 13.27 3.64 -12.84
CA LEU A 129 14.50 2.97 -12.41
C LEU A 129 14.34 1.47 -12.12
N ARG A 130 13.16 1.07 -11.62
CA ARG A 130 12.83 -0.34 -11.40
C ARG A 130 12.79 -1.19 -12.68
N GLN A 131 12.43 -0.59 -13.82
CA GLN A 131 12.38 -1.28 -15.12
C GLN A 131 13.79 -1.51 -15.67
N GLU A 132 14.66 -0.49 -15.61
CA GLU A 132 16.08 -0.63 -16.02
C GLU A 132 16.82 -1.69 -15.18
N ILE A 133 16.62 -1.70 -13.85
CA ILE A 133 17.25 -2.70 -12.98
C ILE A 133 16.76 -4.12 -13.31
N SER A 134 15.49 -4.28 -13.68
CA SER A 134 14.96 -5.59 -14.10
C SER A 134 15.52 -6.04 -15.44
N GLU A 135 15.73 -5.10 -16.38
CA GLU A 135 16.32 -5.39 -17.69
C GLU A 135 17.81 -5.79 -17.55
N ASP A 136 18.59 -5.07 -16.73
CA ASP A 136 20.00 -5.41 -16.44
C ASP A 136 20.17 -6.80 -15.79
N MET A 137 19.23 -7.20 -14.91
CA MET A 137 19.24 -8.54 -14.29
C MET A 137 18.91 -9.64 -15.29
N ASN A 138 17.98 -9.43 -16.21
CA ASN A 138 17.64 -10.41 -17.23
C ASN A 138 18.75 -10.56 -18.28
N ASP A 139 19.40 -9.46 -18.67
CA ASP A 139 20.51 -9.49 -19.62
C ASP A 139 21.77 -10.16 -19.05
N SER A 140 22.02 -10.01 -17.74
CA SER A 140 23.09 -10.74 -17.06
C SER A 140 22.80 -12.23 -16.93
N GLU A 141 21.56 -12.64 -16.65
CA GLU A 141 21.16 -14.07 -16.65
C GLU A 141 21.25 -14.71 -18.05
N HIS A 142 20.94 -13.95 -19.12
CA HIS A 142 21.07 -14.40 -20.50
C HIS A 142 22.53 -14.50 -20.99
N GLN A 143 23.44 -13.68 -20.46
CA GLN A 143 24.88 -13.82 -20.73
C GLN A 143 25.48 -15.02 -20.01
N ASP A 144 25.10 -15.27 -18.75
CA ASP A 144 25.61 -16.40 -17.96
C ASP A 144 25.14 -17.76 -18.50
N SER A 145 23.92 -17.83 -19.05
CA SER A 145 23.38 -19.04 -19.68
C SER A 145 23.97 -19.32 -21.07
N ARG A 146 24.45 -18.30 -21.79
CA ARG A 146 25.23 -18.47 -23.02
C ARG A 146 26.67 -18.90 -22.75
N ALA A 147 27.30 -18.39 -21.68
CA ALA A 147 28.66 -18.75 -21.29
C ALA A 147 28.80 -20.17 -20.69
N ARG A 148 27.71 -20.78 -20.22
CA ARG A 148 27.68 -22.17 -19.71
C ARG A 148 27.28 -23.22 -20.76
N GLY A 149 26.91 -22.79 -21.97
CA GLY A 149 26.43 -23.65 -23.05
C GLY A 149 27.50 -24.06 -24.07
N GLU A 150 28.77 -23.71 -23.85
CA GLU A 150 29.92 -24.10 -24.68
C GLU A 150 30.83 -25.12 -23.97
#